data_AF-A0A165WDP0-F1
#
_entry.id   AF-A0A165WDP0-F1
#
_cell.length_a   1.000
_cell.length_b   1.000
_cell.length_c   1.000
_cell.angle_alpha   90.00
_cell.angle_beta   90.00
_cell.angle_gamma   90.00
#
_symmetry.space_group_name_H-M   'P 1'
#
loop_
_entity.id
_entity.type
_entity.pdbx_description
1 polymer ?
#
loop_
_entity_poly.entity_id
_entity_poly.type
_entity_poly.pdbx_seq_one_letter_code
_entity_poly.pdbx_strand_id
1 'polypeptide(L)'
;MAVALKELSIRGDFRTTVEYLIKLLETQVFADNNFTTGWLDTLIRNRLTAERPKVSFAVICGAVRKAHVVSEECWTEHKRIVDKGQVPAPDTLKTGFGVDFIYEGVRYSFTTARSSVTTWALYL
;
A
#
# COMPACT_ATOMS: atom_id res chain seq x y z
N MET A 1 16.30 -12.98 15.92
CA MET A 1 14.89 -13.24 15.57
C MET A 1 14.23 -12.05 14.87
N ALA A 2 14.28 -10.83 15.42
CA ALA A 2 13.67 -9.65 14.80
C ALA A 2 14.13 -9.39 13.35
N VAL A 3 15.43 -9.53 13.06
CA VAL A 3 15.98 -9.35 11.70
C VAL A 3 15.37 -10.35 10.70
N ALA A 4 15.30 -11.64 11.06
CA ALA A 4 14.72 -12.66 10.20
C ALA A 4 13.23 -12.41 9.92
N LEU A 5 12.46 -11.89 10.89
CA LEU A 5 11.05 -11.55 10.69
C LEU A 5 10.86 -10.34 9.78
N LYS A 6 11.78 -9.37 9.79
CA LYS A 6 11.75 -8.22 8.86
C LYS A 6 12.02 -8.64 7.41
N GLU A 7 12.85 -9.66 7.21
CA GLU A 7 13.16 -10.20 5.89
C GLU A 7 12.14 -11.26 5.42
N LEU A 8 11.30 -11.75 6.32
CA LEU A 8 10.29 -12.76 6.02
C LEU A 8 9.14 -12.15 5.20
N SER A 9 9.09 -12.50 3.91
CA SER A 9 8.00 -12.12 3.03
C SER A 9 6.92 -13.19 2.98
N ILE A 10 5.83 -13.00 3.73
CA ILE A 10 4.62 -13.83 3.61
C ILE A 10 3.50 -12.96 3.06
N ARG A 11 3.04 -13.28 1.83
CA ARG A 11 1.88 -12.65 1.20
C ARG A 11 0.83 -13.72 0.96
N GLY A 12 -0.37 -13.52 1.51
CA GLY A 12 -1.51 -14.40 1.36
C GLY A 12 -2.80 -13.65 1.60
N ASP A 13 -3.95 -14.32 1.39
CA ASP A 13 -5.27 -13.72 1.63
C ASP A 13 -5.55 -13.46 3.12
N PHE A 14 -4.95 -14.26 4.00
CA PHE A 14 -5.04 -14.05 5.44
C PHE A 14 -3.92 -13.13 5.93
N ARG A 15 -4.26 -12.25 6.88
CA ARG A 15 -3.27 -11.40 7.56
C ARG A 15 -2.43 -12.25 8.51
N THR A 16 -1.12 -12.02 8.54
CA THR A 16 -0.20 -12.67 9.48
C THR A 16 0.11 -11.78 10.67
N THR A 17 0.60 -12.37 11.76
CA THR A 17 0.97 -11.66 12.99
C THR A 17 2.42 -11.14 12.99
N VAL A 18 3.15 -11.31 11.87
CA VAL A 18 4.59 -11.00 11.78
C VAL A 18 4.89 -9.54 12.12
N GLU A 19 4.13 -8.60 11.56
CA GLU A 19 4.31 -7.16 11.83
C GLU A 19 4.13 -6.82 13.32
N TYR A 20 3.19 -7.49 14.00
CA TYR A 20 2.94 -7.30 15.43
C TYR A 20 4.05 -7.93 16.28
N LEU A 21 4.53 -9.11 15.90
CA LEU A 21 5.64 -9.79 16.58
C LEU A 21 6.92 -8.97 16.52
N ILE A 22 7.25 -8.35 15.37
CA ILE A 22 8.41 -7.47 15.24
C ILE A 22 8.34 -6.34 16.28
N LYS A 23 7.18 -5.67 16.38
CA LYS A 23 6.98 -4.58 17.34
C LYS A 23 7.12 -5.04 18.79
N LEU A 24 6.61 -6.21 19.14
CA LEU A 24 6.75 -6.76 20.49
C LEU A 24 8.23 -7.01 20.84
N LEU A 25 9.00 -7.59 19.92
CA LEU A 25 10.41 -7.89 20.12
C LEU A 25 11.29 -6.64 20.24
N GLU A 26 10.83 -5.51 19.70
CA GLU A 26 11.52 -4.22 19.79
C GLU A 26 11.18 -3.42 21.06
N THR A 27 10.22 -3.86 21.87
CA THR A 27 9.89 -3.17 23.12
C THR A 27 10.95 -3.40 24.19
N GLN A 28 11.27 -2.33 24.94
CA GLN A 28 12.24 -2.38 26.04
C GLN A 28 11.84 -3.40 27.13
N VAL A 29 10.54 -3.55 27.40
CA VAL A 29 10.01 -4.50 28.39
C VAL A 29 10.37 -5.95 28.03
N PHE A 30 10.38 -6.28 26.73
CA PHE A 30 10.79 -7.58 26.25
C PHE A 30 12.32 -7.75 26.30
N ALA A 31 13.07 -6.71 25.93
CA ALA A 31 14.54 -6.71 25.97
C ALA A 31 15.11 -6.87 27.39
N ASP A 32 14.48 -6.22 28.38
CA ASP A 32 14.87 -6.27 29.79
C ASP A 32 14.30 -7.50 30.52
N ASN A 33 13.55 -8.36 29.80
CA ASN A 33 12.90 -9.56 30.34
C ASN A 33 12.00 -9.27 31.57
N ASN A 34 11.37 -8.09 31.59
CA ASN A 34 10.55 -7.62 32.72
C ASN A 34 9.06 -7.59 32.34
N PHE A 35 8.51 -8.73 31.90
CA PHE A 35 7.11 -8.86 31.51
C PHE A 35 6.37 -9.92 32.33
N THR A 36 5.07 -9.73 32.48
CA THR A 36 4.15 -10.66 33.15
C THR A 36 3.32 -11.43 32.12
N THR A 37 2.61 -12.46 32.56
CA THR A 37 1.69 -13.24 31.69
C THR A 37 0.53 -12.41 31.15
N GLY A 38 0.12 -11.33 31.84
CA GLY A 38 -0.94 -10.40 31.39
C GLY A 38 -0.43 -9.18 30.62
N TRP A 39 0.86 -9.11 30.32
CA TRP A 39 1.45 -7.97 29.63
C TRP A 39 0.88 -7.77 28.22
N LEU A 40 0.73 -8.86 27.47
CA LEU A 40 0.19 -8.82 26.11
C LEU A 40 -1.26 -8.32 26.07
N ASP A 41 -2.10 -8.75 27.01
CA ASP A 41 -3.50 -8.32 27.13
C ASP A 41 -3.61 -6.81 27.38
N THR A 42 -2.67 -6.26 28.15
CA THR A 42 -2.60 -4.82 28.41
C THR A 42 -2.27 -4.05 27.13
N LEU A 43 -1.37 -4.57 26.29
CA LEU A 43 -1.03 -3.97 24.99
C LEU A 43 -2.20 -4.05 24.00
N ILE A 44 -2.94 -5.15 24.01
CA ILE A 44 -4.15 -5.31 23.18
C ILE A 44 -5.23 -4.30 23.62
N ARG A 45 -5.45 -4.14 24.93
CA ARG A 45 -6.39 -3.16 25.48
C ARG A 45 -6.03 -1.73 25.08
N ASN A 46 -4.75 -1.41 25.05
CA ASN A 46 -4.23 -0.10 24.62
C ASN A 46 -4.21 0.09 23.09
N ARG A 47 -4.74 -0.88 22.32
CA ARG A 47 -4.79 -0.85 20.86
C ARG A 47 -3.43 -0.59 20.22
N LEU A 48 -2.39 -1.25 20.71
CA LEU A 48 -1.07 -1.16 20.10
C LEU A 48 -1.17 -1.63 18.64
N THR A 49 -1.01 -0.71 17.69
CA THR A 49 -1.00 -1.05 16.27
C THR A 49 0.40 -1.51 15.86
N ALA A 50 0.49 -2.40 14.87
CA ALA A 50 1.76 -2.65 14.18
C ALA A 50 2.32 -1.33 13.59
N GLU A 51 3.62 -1.31 13.32
CA GLU A 51 4.26 -0.14 12.71
C GLU A 51 3.64 0.12 11.34
N ARG A 52 3.05 1.32 11.18
CA ARG A 52 2.51 1.77 9.89
C ARG A 52 3.49 2.74 9.25
N PRO A 53 3.61 2.74 7.91
CA PRO A 53 4.36 3.76 7.21
C PRO A 53 3.80 5.16 7.51
N LYS A 54 4.65 6.19 7.36
CA LYS A 54 4.21 7.59 7.46
C LYS A 54 3.04 7.84 6.51
N VAL A 55 2.02 8.56 7.02
CA VAL A 55 0.77 8.84 6.29
C VAL A 55 1.04 9.40 4.89
N SER A 56 1.91 10.41 4.76
CA SER A 56 2.26 11.01 3.47
C SER A 56 2.80 9.99 2.48
N PHE A 57 3.66 9.06 2.94
CA PHE A 57 4.22 8.02 2.09
C PHE A 57 3.16 6.99 1.67
N ALA A 58 2.33 6.54 2.62
CA ALA A 58 1.23 5.61 2.34
C ALA A 58 0.23 6.17 1.31
N VAL A 59 -0.10 7.46 1.45
CA VAL A 59 -1.01 8.17 0.54
C VAL A 59 -0.40 8.29 -0.85
N ILE A 60 0.86 8.73 -0.97
CA ILE A 60 1.55 8.85 -2.27
C ILE A 60 1.63 7.49 -2.97
N CYS A 61 2.09 6.43 -2.26
CA CYS A 61 2.17 5.09 -2.82
C CYS A 61 0.79 4.53 -3.22
N GLY A 62 -0.24 4.80 -2.42
CA GLY A 62 -1.62 4.43 -2.73
C GLY A 62 -2.14 5.09 -4.00
N ALA A 63 -1.88 6.40 -4.16
CA ALA A 63 -2.25 7.14 -5.35
C ALA A 63 -1.55 6.61 -6.61
N VAL A 64 -0.23 6.40 -6.54
CA VAL A 64 0.56 5.82 -7.64
C VAL A 64 0.06 4.43 -8.01
N ARG A 65 -0.18 3.56 -7.02
CA ARG A 65 -0.65 2.19 -7.29
C ARG A 65 -2.00 2.19 -7.98
N LYS A 66 -2.95 2.99 -7.51
CA LYS A 66 -4.27 3.10 -8.15
C LYS A 66 -4.16 3.61 -9.58
N ALA A 67 -3.40 4.68 -9.81
CA ALA A 67 -3.18 5.24 -11.14
C ALA A 67 -2.54 4.21 -12.09
N HIS A 68 -1.55 3.46 -11.59
CA HIS A 68 -0.87 2.42 -12.36
C HIS A 68 -1.81 1.28 -12.74
N VAL A 69 -2.66 0.80 -11.84
CA VAL A 69 -3.62 -0.28 -12.15
C VAL A 69 -4.57 0.17 -13.26
N VAL A 70 -5.15 1.36 -13.15
CA VAL A 70 -6.04 1.91 -14.17
C VAL A 70 -5.31 2.10 -15.51
N SER A 71 -4.07 2.56 -15.49
CA SER A 71 -3.29 2.71 -16.73
C SER A 71 -2.99 1.36 -17.39
N GLU A 72 -2.68 0.32 -16.63
CA GLU A 72 -2.48 -1.03 -17.17
C GLU A 72 -3.76 -1.63 -17.73
N GLU A 73 -4.92 -1.35 -17.13
CA GLU A 73 -6.22 -1.73 -17.66
C GLU A 73 -6.49 -1.03 -19.01
N CYS A 74 -6.24 0.28 -19.12
CA CYS A 74 -6.32 1.01 -20.38
C CYS A 74 -5.42 0.42 -21.47
N TRP A 75 -4.18 0.07 -21.12
CA TRP A 75 -3.24 -0.56 -22.06
C TRP A 75 -3.68 -1.95 -22.50
N THR A 76 -4.16 -2.76 -21.56
CA THR A 76 -4.68 -4.11 -21.84
C THR A 76 -5.88 -4.05 -22.77
N GLU A 77 -6.82 -3.13 -22.52
CA GLU A 77 -8.00 -2.98 -23.35
C GLU A 77 -7.63 -2.46 -24.76
N HIS A 78 -6.69 -1.52 -24.86
CA HIS A 78 -6.20 -1.07 -26.15
C HIS A 78 -5.63 -2.22 -26.98
N LYS A 79 -4.76 -3.05 -26.39
CA LYS A 79 -4.21 -4.25 -27.04
C LYS A 79 -5.32 -5.20 -27.49
N ARG A 80 -6.29 -5.47 -26.62
CA ARG A 80 -7.42 -6.36 -26.92
C ARG A 80 -8.25 -5.89 -28.12
N ILE A 81 -8.46 -4.58 -28.27
CA ILE A 81 -9.21 -4.02 -29.41
C ILE A 81 -8.41 -4.18 -30.70
N VAL A 82 -7.10 -3.89 -30.66
CA VAL A 82 -6.20 -4.05 -31.80
C VAL A 82 -6.08 -5.52 -32.23
N ASP A 83 -6.01 -6.45 -31.28
CA ASP A 83 -5.95 -7.90 -31.56
C ASP A 83 -7.21 -8.42 -32.28
N LYS A 84 -8.35 -7.74 -32.09
CA LYS A 84 -9.61 -8.02 -32.82
C LYS A 84 -9.67 -7.34 -34.19
N GLY A 85 -8.65 -6.60 -34.59
CA GLY A 85 -8.62 -5.82 -35.84
C GLY A 85 -9.51 -4.58 -35.82
N GLN A 86 -9.90 -4.10 -34.65
CA GLN A 86 -10.71 -2.88 -34.50
C GLN A 86 -9.82 -1.67 -34.24
N VAL A 87 -10.26 -0.48 -34.66
CA VAL A 87 -9.56 0.78 -34.37
C VAL A 87 -10.01 1.28 -33.00
N PRO A 88 -9.11 1.34 -31.99
CA PRO A 88 -9.46 1.88 -30.68
C PRO A 88 -9.69 3.38 -30.73
N ALA A 89 -10.54 3.88 -29.82
CA ALA A 89 -10.74 5.31 -29.67
C ALA A 89 -9.46 5.98 -29.14
N PRO A 90 -9.18 7.25 -29.53
CA PRO A 90 -8.02 7.98 -29.00
C PRO A 90 -8.09 8.13 -27.48
N ASP A 91 -9.29 8.13 -26.91
CA ASP A 91 -9.52 8.22 -25.46
C ASP A 91 -9.22 6.93 -24.70
N THR A 92 -8.94 5.80 -25.37
CA THR A 92 -8.60 4.54 -24.68
C THR A 92 -7.24 4.65 -23.98
N LEU A 93 -6.30 5.43 -24.53
CA LEU A 93 -4.98 5.67 -23.94
C LEU A 93 -4.94 7.06 -23.30
N LYS A 94 -5.14 7.09 -21.99
CA LYS A 94 -5.04 8.33 -21.20
C LYS A 94 -3.71 8.37 -20.46
N THR A 95 -3.14 9.57 -20.35
CA THR A 95 -1.95 9.84 -19.53
C THR A 95 -2.32 10.48 -18.20
N GLY A 96 -3.50 11.09 -18.09
CA GLY A 96 -4.03 11.69 -16.87
C GLY A 96 -5.12 10.85 -16.22
N PHE A 97 -5.02 10.62 -14.91
CA PHE A 97 -6.00 9.86 -14.12
C PHE A 97 -6.33 10.60 -12.82
N GLY A 98 -7.62 10.81 -12.58
CA GLY A 98 -8.13 11.25 -11.28
C GLY A 98 -8.21 10.08 -10.30
N VAL A 99 -7.61 10.21 -9.13
CA VAL A 99 -7.55 9.17 -8.10
C VAL A 99 -8.06 9.72 -6.78
N ASP A 100 -9.21 9.19 -6.35
CA ASP A 100 -9.83 9.53 -5.07
C ASP A 100 -9.79 8.33 -4.10
N PHE A 101 -9.45 8.60 -2.85
CA PHE A 101 -9.57 7.63 -1.76
C PHE A 101 -9.58 8.30 -0.38
N ILE A 102 -10.00 7.52 0.61
CA ILE A 102 -10.00 7.93 2.02
C ILE A 102 -8.93 7.12 2.73
N TYR A 103 -8.03 7.79 3.46
CA TYR A 103 -7.02 7.15 4.28
C TYR A 103 -7.03 7.78 5.68
N GLU A 104 -7.13 6.93 6.71
CA GLU A 104 -7.25 7.34 8.12
C GLU A 104 -8.30 8.44 8.37
N GLY A 105 -9.43 8.38 7.67
CA GLY A 105 -10.55 9.32 7.83
C GLY A 105 -10.41 10.62 7.04
N VAL A 106 -9.29 10.85 6.34
CA VAL A 106 -9.08 12.01 5.48
C VAL A 106 -9.30 11.63 4.02
N ARG A 107 -10.10 12.42 3.29
CA ARG A 107 -10.29 12.26 1.84
C ARG A 107 -9.16 12.93 1.08
N TYR A 108 -8.50 12.18 0.22
CA TYR A 108 -7.49 12.68 -0.72
C TYR A 108 -8.02 12.56 -2.15
N SER A 109 -7.83 13.62 -2.92
CA SER A 109 -8.14 13.66 -4.35
C SER A 109 -6.86 14.06 -5.09
N PHE A 110 -6.36 13.17 -5.92
CA PHE A 110 -5.14 13.38 -6.69
C PHE A 110 -5.46 13.42 -8.18
N THR A 111 -4.81 14.33 -8.88
CA THR A 111 -4.65 14.21 -10.33
C THR A 111 -3.27 13.63 -10.60
N THR A 112 -3.21 12.48 -11.25
CA THR A 112 -1.96 11.78 -11.57
C THR A 112 -1.70 11.81 -13.06
N ALA A 113 -0.46 12.11 -13.45
CA ALA A 113 -0.04 12.12 -14.85
C ALA A 113 1.13 11.15 -15.04
N ARG A 114 1.01 10.28 -16.05
CA ARG A 114 2.08 9.37 -16.45
C ARG A 114 3.04 10.11 -17.40
N SER A 115 4.21 10.47 -16.89
CA SER A 115 5.25 11.17 -17.68
C SER A 115 6.13 10.22 -18.47
N SER A 116 6.30 8.98 -18.01
CA SER A 116 7.07 7.93 -18.69
C SER A 116 6.52 6.54 -18.34
N VAL A 117 7.12 5.49 -18.89
CA VAL A 117 6.76 4.10 -18.59
C VAL A 117 6.82 3.83 -17.08
N THR A 118 7.83 4.38 -16.40
CA THR A 118 8.09 4.17 -14.97
C THR A 118 7.89 5.42 -14.10
N THR A 119 7.67 6.60 -14.71
CA THR A 119 7.62 7.88 -13.98
C THR A 119 6.22 8.45 -13.92
N TRP A 120 5.81 8.85 -12.72
CA TRP A 120 4.51 9.41 -12.40
C TRP A 120 4.67 10.76 -11.71
N ALA A 121 3.92 11.75 -12.16
CA ALA A 121 3.73 13.03 -11.48
C ALA A 121 2.38 13.00 -10.77
N LEU A 122 2.36 13.38 -9.49
CA LEU A 122 1.13 13.50 -8.71
C LEU A 122 0.90 14.96 -8.35
N TYR A 123 -0.34 15.39 -8.53
CA TYR A 123 -0.83 16.70 -8.15
C TYR A 123 -1.94 16.50 -7.12
N LEU A 124 -1.75 17.08 -5.93
CA LEU A 124 -2.73 17.12 -4.84
C LEU A 124 -3.36 18.52 -4.79
#